data_AF-A0AAD5WDE3-F1
#
_entry.id   AF-A0AAD5WDE3-F1
#
_cell.length_a   1.000
_cell.length_b   1.000
_cell.length_c   1.000
_cell.angle_alpha   90.00
_cell.angle_beta   90.00
_cell.angle_gamma   90.00
#
_symmetry.space_group_name_H-M   'P 1'
#
loop_
_entity.id
_entity.type
_entity.pdbx_description
1 polymer ?
#
loop_
_entity_poly.entity_id
_entity_poly.type
_entity_poly.pdbx_seq_one_letter_code
_entity_poly.pdbx_strand_id
1 'polypeptide(L)'
;MYSMWGRYLECITRLAQLFLFITAREAFPSDAPSTIVQTDFARVFQQIVNVFSPLIAPVSSSLPPFSPSNEREAHIVLERLVQLLTVLPHNASLKPGTQNLPSLVWQFYFEKLSMLSQGSSHYFSTIESHFVRIPWAAFYPSQRGLTAMDECLATKSPHCAPFVGQVVVRVLWKDVLTYHVESEVVPQYLSTLYSVLVRIGSSTSNYIKVRASLLDLVKSLSDRGDWSTISPESVEELAQTVAVNFPHNSLTNPTDVVAVLHMIWRKTCCFIVREPFTSVALLKQTVFLRTECSLLLREGATAAPPAYNSLIADVNSVAQQHENLRAFSVVARELTVLWSRISDTKFGESLVTTWNAYLDANYESPLVLMSLNTLIGSLNVDQVVTALKVLEKTYAHISNAAKGRFEFHNKSYKQQKNFAFTTVSFPTLLHLLFAPYSPLLLRMFTIALQLACDIYNPRAVSHTTNDGRKSLPRATEGAAVLNSRINALKEVAATKTNQQFAAAFNIATPFFVQVDLHHIGSAPSLLLQCSRALYEENFLSDVEKSII
;
A
#
# COMPACT_ATOMS: atom_id res chain seq x y z
N MET A 1 -30.94 35.42 11.72
CA MET A 1 -30.81 35.76 13.16
C MET A 1 -29.85 36.93 13.36
N TYR A 2 -28.60 36.82 12.89
CA TYR A 2 -27.58 37.86 13.00
C TYR A 2 -27.98 39.23 12.40
N SER A 3 -28.65 39.26 11.25
CA SER A 3 -29.13 40.50 10.63
C SER A 3 -30.12 41.29 11.49
N MET A 4 -30.95 40.62 12.30
CA MET A 4 -31.95 41.28 13.15
C MET A 4 -31.44 41.53 14.57
N TRP A 5 -30.68 40.59 15.12
CA TRP A 5 -30.26 40.61 16.53
C TRP A 5 -28.82 41.07 16.75
N GLY A 6 -28.03 41.27 15.69
CA GLY A 6 -26.58 41.52 15.75
C GLY A 6 -26.17 42.57 16.78
N ARG A 7 -26.82 43.74 16.75
CA ARG A 7 -26.57 44.84 17.69
C ARG A 7 -26.86 44.53 19.17
N TYR A 8 -27.66 43.49 19.43
CA TYR A 8 -28.02 43.05 20.79
C TYR A 8 -27.24 41.82 21.23
N LEU A 9 -26.56 41.11 20.31
CA LEU A 9 -25.90 39.84 20.63
C LEU A 9 -24.85 40.00 21.72
N GLU A 10 -24.14 41.12 21.80
CA GLU A 10 -23.19 41.37 22.89
C GLU A 10 -23.87 41.35 24.27
N CYS A 11 -24.96 42.12 24.44
CA CYS A 11 -25.68 42.19 25.71
C CYS A 11 -26.36 40.84 26.04
N ILE A 12 -27.00 40.21 25.05
CA ILE A 12 -27.71 38.94 25.23
C ILE A 12 -26.74 37.82 25.63
N THR A 13 -25.60 37.71 24.94
CA THR A 13 -24.60 36.67 25.26
C THR A 13 -23.90 36.92 26.59
N ARG A 14 -23.71 38.17 27.02
CA ARG A 14 -23.23 38.49 28.38
C ARG A 14 -24.23 38.07 29.45
N LEU A 15 -25.52 38.35 29.27
CA LEU A 15 -26.55 37.91 30.20
C LEU A 15 -26.64 36.38 30.25
N ALA A 16 -26.64 35.72 29.08
CA ALA A 16 -26.63 34.27 29.00
C ALA A 16 -25.41 33.68 29.72
N GLN A 17 -24.21 34.23 29.50
CA GLN A 17 -22.99 33.83 30.20
C GLN A 17 -23.13 33.99 31.72
N LEU A 18 -23.65 35.12 32.19
CA LEU A 18 -23.83 35.37 33.62
C LEU A 18 -24.77 34.34 34.27
N PHE A 19 -25.96 34.13 33.69
CA PHE A 19 -26.94 33.20 34.25
C PHE A 19 -26.45 31.75 34.22
N LEU A 20 -25.85 31.32 33.10
CA LEU A 20 -25.31 29.97 32.97
C LEU A 20 -24.13 29.74 33.93
N PHE A 21 -23.23 30.72 34.05
CA PHE A 21 -22.07 30.62 34.94
C PHE A 21 -22.48 30.58 36.41
N ILE A 22 -23.34 31.50 36.86
CA ILE A 22 -23.79 31.53 38.27
C ILE A 22 -24.47 30.22 38.63
N THR A 23 -25.39 29.74 37.79
CA THR A 23 -26.09 28.48 38.02
C THR A 23 -25.13 27.29 38.07
N ALA A 24 -24.18 27.21 37.14
CA ALA A 24 -23.19 26.13 37.10
C ALA A 24 -22.24 26.17 38.31
N ARG A 25 -21.86 27.37 38.77
CA ARG A 25 -20.96 27.55 39.91
C ARG A 25 -21.64 27.23 41.24
N GLU A 26 -22.88 27.65 41.44
CA GLU A 26 -23.63 27.41 42.67
C GLU A 26 -24.04 25.94 42.82
N ALA A 27 -24.33 25.27 41.71
CA ALA A 27 -24.65 23.85 41.70
C ALA A 27 -23.41 22.93 41.67
N PHE A 28 -22.19 23.48 41.65
CA PHE A 28 -20.97 22.69 41.45
C PHE A 28 -20.68 21.77 42.65
N PRO A 29 -20.60 20.44 42.45
CA PRO A 29 -20.37 19.51 43.55
C PRO A 29 -18.86 19.33 43.80
N SER A 30 -18.24 20.27 44.54
CA SER A 30 -16.78 20.31 44.76
C SER A 30 -16.19 19.07 45.41
N ASP A 31 -16.95 18.42 46.30
CA ASP A 31 -16.48 17.29 47.09
C ASP A 31 -16.94 15.93 46.53
N ALA A 32 -17.60 15.92 45.38
CA ALA A 32 -18.12 14.71 44.79
C ALA A 32 -17.04 13.90 44.05
N PRO A 33 -17.20 12.56 43.93
CA PRO A 33 -16.36 11.73 43.09
C PRO A 33 -16.31 12.21 41.64
N SER A 34 -15.19 11.95 40.96
CA SER A 34 -14.95 12.41 39.57
C SER A 34 -16.01 11.96 38.58
N THR A 35 -16.68 10.82 38.80
CA THR A 35 -17.77 10.31 37.95
C THR A 35 -19.03 11.18 38.04
N ILE A 36 -19.34 11.68 39.24
CA ILE A 36 -20.47 12.60 39.46
C ILE A 36 -20.14 13.96 38.84
N VAL A 37 -18.92 14.46 39.06
CA VAL A 37 -18.47 15.73 38.47
C VAL A 37 -18.49 15.68 36.94
N GLN A 38 -18.12 14.55 36.32
CA GLN A 38 -18.22 14.34 34.86
C GLN A 38 -19.67 14.41 34.36
N THR A 39 -20.58 13.71 35.04
CA THR A 39 -22.00 13.67 34.67
C THR A 39 -22.64 15.05 34.78
N ASP A 40 -22.34 15.76 35.88
CA ASP A 40 -22.78 17.13 36.07
C ASP A 40 -22.20 18.05 34.99
N PHE A 41 -20.92 17.89 34.67
CA PHE A 41 -20.28 18.71 33.65
C PHE A 41 -20.90 18.52 32.27
N ALA A 42 -21.17 17.28 31.85
CA ALA A 42 -21.85 16.99 30.59
C ALA A 42 -23.24 17.65 30.53
N ARG A 43 -23.99 17.62 31.63
CA ARG A 43 -25.29 18.29 31.75
C ARG A 43 -25.16 19.81 31.62
N VAL A 44 -24.23 20.43 32.34
CA VAL A 44 -23.97 21.88 32.28
C VAL A 44 -23.52 22.28 30.88
N PHE A 45 -22.61 21.52 30.27
CA PHE A 45 -22.15 21.74 28.90
C PHE A 45 -23.31 21.69 27.91
N GLN A 46 -24.21 20.71 28.03
CA GLN A 46 -25.38 20.61 27.18
C GLN A 46 -26.32 21.81 27.33
N GLN A 47 -26.53 22.31 28.55
CA GLN A 47 -27.32 23.52 28.79
C GLN A 47 -26.70 24.75 28.10
N ILE A 48 -25.38 24.91 28.20
CA ILE A 48 -24.66 25.98 27.52
C ILE A 48 -24.79 25.85 26.00
N VAL A 49 -24.55 24.66 25.46
CA VAL A 49 -24.65 24.39 24.02
C VAL A 49 -26.09 24.61 23.53
N ASN A 50 -27.12 24.28 24.29
CA ASN A 50 -28.51 24.55 23.88
C ASN A 50 -28.79 26.05 23.68
N VAL A 51 -28.11 26.93 24.42
CA VAL A 51 -28.25 28.38 24.28
C VAL A 51 -27.41 28.94 23.13
N PHE A 52 -26.16 28.47 22.99
CA PHE A 52 -25.22 29.03 22.01
C PHE A 52 -25.27 28.34 20.64
N SER A 53 -25.57 27.04 20.57
CA SER A 53 -25.59 26.27 19.32
C SER A 53 -26.49 26.88 18.23
N PRO A 54 -27.69 27.42 18.50
CA PRO A 54 -28.50 28.07 17.47
C PRO A 54 -27.82 29.28 16.79
N LEU A 55 -26.78 29.85 17.41
CA LEU A 55 -26.02 30.98 16.90
C LEU A 55 -24.76 30.56 16.13
N ILE A 56 -24.23 29.36 16.35
CA ILE A 56 -22.91 28.95 15.83
C ILE A 56 -22.90 27.62 15.10
N ALA A 57 -23.93 26.79 15.26
CA ALA A 57 -24.03 25.52 14.58
C ALA A 57 -24.82 25.69 13.26
N PRO A 58 -24.36 25.09 12.16
CA PRO A 58 -25.11 25.02 10.92
C PRO A 58 -26.45 24.31 11.12
N VAL A 59 -27.50 24.84 10.48
CA VAL A 59 -28.84 24.20 10.50
C VAL A 59 -28.90 23.04 9.49
N SER A 60 -28.12 23.14 8.41
CA SER A 60 -27.96 22.10 7.39
C SER A 60 -26.51 22.07 6.90
N SER A 61 -26.16 21.05 6.11
CA SER A 61 -24.83 20.92 5.50
C SER A 61 -24.51 22.00 4.45
N SER A 62 -25.50 22.76 4.01
CA SER A 62 -25.38 23.78 2.97
C SER A 62 -25.49 25.22 3.47
N LEU A 63 -25.96 25.43 4.70
CA LEU A 63 -26.28 26.78 5.20
C LEU A 63 -25.48 27.11 6.47
N PRO A 64 -24.46 27.99 6.38
CA PRO A 64 -23.76 28.46 7.56
C PRO A 64 -24.69 29.32 8.44
N PRO A 65 -24.49 29.31 9.77
CA PRO A 65 -25.35 30.03 10.71
C PRO A 65 -25.23 31.56 10.60
N PHE A 66 -24.14 32.04 10.00
CA PHE A 66 -23.88 33.45 9.73
C PHE A 66 -23.18 33.65 8.39
N SER A 67 -23.45 34.80 7.77
CA SER A 67 -22.79 35.24 6.53
C SER A 67 -21.45 35.92 6.84
N PRO A 68 -20.54 36.08 5.86
CA PRO A 68 -19.31 36.85 6.04
C PRO A 68 -19.55 38.27 6.55
N SER A 69 -20.67 38.91 6.17
CA SER A 69 -21.02 40.26 6.63
C SER A 69 -21.35 40.35 8.13
N ASN A 70 -21.58 39.21 8.79
CA ASN A 70 -21.89 39.12 10.22
C ASN A 70 -20.77 38.46 11.03
N GLU A 71 -19.57 38.38 10.47
CA GLU A 71 -18.43 37.71 11.11
C GLU A 71 -18.05 38.39 12.44
N ARG A 72 -18.14 39.73 12.52
CA ARG A 72 -17.88 40.47 13.76
C ARG A 72 -18.78 40.03 14.90
N GLU A 73 -20.09 39.91 14.65
CA GLU A 73 -21.04 39.46 15.65
C GLU A 73 -20.81 37.99 16.02
N ALA A 74 -20.44 37.14 15.04
CA ALA A 74 -20.12 35.74 15.30
C ALA A 74 -18.90 35.60 16.23
N HIS A 75 -17.87 36.44 16.05
CA HIS A 75 -16.74 36.52 16.96
C HIS A 75 -17.16 36.87 18.39
N ILE A 76 -18.09 37.82 18.58
CA ILE A 76 -18.60 38.17 19.91
C ILE A 76 -19.27 36.96 20.57
N VAL A 77 -20.12 36.25 19.84
CA VAL A 77 -20.82 35.05 20.35
C VAL A 77 -19.82 33.96 20.73
N LEU A 78 -18.87 33.64 19.85
CA LEU A 78 -17.86 32.61 20.07
C LEU A 78 -16.89 32.99 21.20
N GLU A 79 -16.55 34.26 21.33
CA GLU A 79 -15.71 34.73 22.42
C GLU A 79 -16.37 34.48 23.77
N ARG A 80 -17.66 34.82 23.90
CA ARG A 80 -18.43 34.59 25.13
C ARG A 80 -18.61 33.12 25.44
N LEU A 81 -18.89 32.29 24.42
CA LEU A 81 -18.98 30.85 24.58
C LEU A 81 -17.67 30.27 25.12
N VAL A 82 -16.54 30.57 24.48
CA VAL A 82 -15.24 30.01 24.88
C VAL A 82 -14.83 30.54 26.26
N GLN A 83 -15.08 31.82 26.57
CA GLN A 83 -14.85 32.38 27.90
C GLN A 83 -15.68 31.62 28.94
N LEU A 84 -16.98 31.45 28.73
CA LEU A 84 -17.86 30.71 29.63
C LEU A 84 -17.34 29.28 29.87
N LEU A 85 -17.07 28.54 28.79
CA LEU A 85 -16.60 27.16 28.88
C LEU A 85 -15.29 27.01 29.65
N THR A 86 -14.37 27.95 29.48
CA THR A 86 -13.02 27.89 30.10
C THR A 86 -13.01 28.27 31.57
N VAL A 87 -13.97 29.07 32.05
CA VAL A 87 -14.02 29.50 33.47
C VAL A 87 -14.82 28.56 34.38
N LEU A 88 -15.42 27.49 33.85
CA LEU A 88 -16.22 26.55 34.66
C LEU A 88 -15.35 25.85 35.72
N PRO A 89 -15.85 25.70 36.97
CA PRO A 89 -15.09 25.08 38.06
C PRO A 89 -14.74 23.61 37.80
N HIS A 90 -15.54 22.92 36.97
CA HIS A 90 -15.28 21.55 36.52
C HIS A 90 -13.89 21.37 35.89
N ASN A 91 -13.39 22.39 35.17
CA ASN A 91 -12.11 22.33 34.46
C ASN A 91 -10.91 22.14 35.38
N ALA A 92 -10.98 22.64 36.62
CA ALA A 92 -9.92 22.48 37.60
C ALA A 92 -9.98 21.12 38.33
N SER A 93 -11.13 20.45 38.29
CA SER A 93 -11.40 19.24 39.09
C SER A 93 -11.23 17.95 38.27
N LEU A 94 -11.45 18.02 36.96
CA LEU A 94 -11.39 16.86 36.08
C LEU A 94 -9.96 16.65 35.56
N LYS A 95 -9.46 15.42 35.70
CA LYS A 95 -8.11 15.05 35.25
C LYS A 95 -8.07 14.82 33.73
N PRO A 96 -6.90 14.94 33.09
CA PRO A 96 -6.70 14.40 31.74
C PRO A 96 -7.03 12.90 31.69
N GLY A 97 -7.58 12.43 30.57
CA GLY A 97 -8.01 11.03 30.40
C GLY A 97 -9.44 10.72 30.84
N THR A 98 -10.11 11.62 31.57
CA THR A 98 -11.56 11.49 31.82
C THR A 98 -12.35 12.33 30.82
N GLN A 99 -13.69 12.20 30.81
CA GLN A 99 -14.52 13.16 30.09
C GLN A 99 -14.28 14.56 30.70
N ASN A 100 -13.82 15.48 29.87
CA ASN A 100 -13.44 16.84 30.25
C ASN A 100 -13.80 17.84 29.12
N LEU A 101 -13.44 19.11 29.30
CA LEU A 101 -13.88 20.18 28.39
C LEU A 101 -13.44 19.92 26.94
N PRO A 102 -12.16 19.64 26.65
CA PRO A 102 -11.74 19.28 25.30
C PRO A 102 -12.53 18.12 24.69
N SER A 103 -12.83 17.06 25.46
CA SER A 103 -13.59 15.92 24.95
C SER A 103 -15.03 16.28 24.55
N LEU A 104 -15.70 17.11 25.35
CA LEU A 104 -17.07 17.58 25.08
C LEU A 104 -17.10 18.58 23.91
N VAL A 105 -16.12 19.49 23.85
CA VAL A 105 -15.97 20.42 22.73
C VAL A 105 -15.66 19.68 21.44
N TRP A 106 -14.79 18.67 21.48
CA TRP A 106 -14.48 17.85 20.32
C TRP A 106 -15.72 17.10 19.82
N GLN A 107 -16.49 16.48 20.72
CA GLN A 107 -17.74 15.83 20.37
C GLN A 107 -18.72 16.81 19.72
N PHE A 108 -18.91 18.00 20.31
CA PHE A 108 -19.78 19.03 19.76
C PHE A 108 -19.29 19.53 18.39
N TYR A 109 -17.98 19.73 18.24
CA TYR A 109 -17.39 20.14 16.96
C TYR A 109 -17.67 19.10 15.87
N PHE A 110 -17.37 17.84 16.15
CA PHE A 110 -17.57 16.74 15.22
C PHE A 110 -19.06 16.58 14.85
N GLU A 111 -19.94 16.51 15.84
CA GLU A 111 -21.36 16.20 15.62
C GLU A 111 -22.17 17.37 15.06
N LYS A 112 -21.80 18.62 15.36
CA LYS A 112 -22.60 19.80 15.03
C LYS A 112 -21.87 20.82 14.17
N LEU A 113 -20.64 21.19 14.51
CA LEU A 113 -19.96 22.30 13.83
C LEU A 113 -19.33 21.89 12.50
N SER A 114 -18.91 20.63 12.36
CA SER A 114 -18.24 20.11 11.16
C SER A 114 -19.19 19.74 10.01
N MET A 115 -20.49 19.97 10.14
CA MET A 115 -21.51 19.49 9.20
C MET A 115 -21.51 20.18 7.83
N LEU A 116 -20.92 21.38 7.70
CA LEU A 116 -20.93 22.13 6.44
C LEU A 116 -20.03 21.45 5.39
N SER A 117 -20.53 21.35 4.17
CA SER A 117 -19.80 20.73 3.05
C SER A 117 -19.21 21.76 2.07
N GLN A 118 -19.90 22.88 1.80
CA GLN A 118 -19.49 23.87 0.78
C GLN A 118 -19.59 25.32 1.28
N GLY A 119 -18.77 26.22 0.71
CA GLY A 119 -18.91 27.68 0.87
C GLY A 119 -18.65 28.21 2.28
N SER A 120 -17.83 27.53 3.08
CA SER A 120 -17.75 27.70 4.54
C SER A 120 -16.38 28.10 5.07
N SER A 121 -15.45 28.55 4.21
CA SER A 121 -14.09 28.91 4.65
C SER A 121 -14.09 30.00 5.73
N HIS A 122 -14.94 31.03 5.62
CA HIS A 122 -15.06 32.07 6.64
C HIS A 122 -15.53 31.46 7.96
N TYR A 123 -16.61 30.67 7.92
CA TYR A 123 -17.18 30.00 9.10
C TYR A 123 -16.13 29.17 9.85
N PHE A 124 -15.43 28.27 9.17
CA PHE A 124 -14.44 27.41 9.81
C PHE A 124 -13.24 28.20 10.34
N SER A 125 -12.81 29.25 9.65
CA SER A 125 -11.78 30.17 10.13
C SER A 125 -12.21 30.88 11.43
N THR A 126 -13.46 31.36 11.49
CA THR A 126 -14.02 31.98 12.70
C THR A 126 -14.05 30.98 13.86
N ILE A 127 -14.57 29.75 13.64
CA ILE A 127 -14.59 28.70 14.67
C ILE A 127 -13.18 28.36 15.16
N GLU A 128 -12.25 28.11 14.23
CA GLU A 128 -10.85 27.77 14.51
C GLU A 128 -10.19 28.80 15.41
N SER A 129 -10.34 30.10 15.09
CA SER A 129 -9.72 31.22 15.82
C SER A 129 -10.09 31.27 17.31
N HIS A 130 -11.27 30.76 17.67
CA HIS A 130 -11.75 30.76 19.05
C HIS A 130 -11.55 29.43 19.76
N PHE A 131 -11.83 28.31 19.08
CA PHE A 131 -11.79 26.97 19.69
C PHE A 131 -10.36 26.47 19.91
N VAL A 132 -9.36 27.04 19.22
CA VAL A 132 -7.94 26.79 19.51
C VAL A 132 -7.55 27.17 20.95
N ARG A 133 -8.30 28.06 21.60
CA ARG A 133 -8.04 28.54 22.98
C ARG A 133 -8.52 27.56 24.07
N ILE A 134 -9.25 26.51 23.69
CA ILE A 134 -9.59 25.42 24.61
C ILE A 134 -8.29 24.70 25.04
N PRO A 135 -8.15 24.26 26.30
CA PRO A 135 -6.93 23.63 26.80
C PRO A 135 -6.73 22.21 26.26
N TRP A 136 -6.39 22.09 24.98
CA TRP A 136 -6.22 20.82 24.25
C TRP A 136 -5.13 19.91 24.82
N ALA A 137 -4.21 20.42 25.64
CA ALA A 137 -3.22 19.60 26.35
C ALA A 137 -3.86 18.59 27.33
N ALA A 138 -5.06 18.89 27.85
CA ALA A 138 -5.83 17.96 28.68
C ALA A 138 -6.66 16.96 27.84
N PHE A 139 -6.65 17.07 26.51
CA PHE A 139 -7.43 16.20 25.64
C PHE A 139 -6.71 14.88 25.42
N TYR A 140 -7.17 13.83 26.08
CA TYR A 140 -6.66 12.47 25.89
C TYR A 140 -7.72 11.70 25.12
N PRO A 141 -7.67 11.71 23.77
CA PRO A 141 -8.76 11.17 22.97
C PRO A 141 -8.86 9.66 23.16
N SER A 142 -10.07 9.18 23.47
CA SER A 142 -10.39 7.75 23.38
C SER A 142 -10.30 7.28 21.93
N GLN A 143 -10.31 5.96 21.70
CA GLN A 143 -10.35 5.40 20.34
C GLN A 143 -11.48 6.02 19.50
N ARG A 144 -12.68 6.17 20.07
CA ARG A 144 -13.82 6.82 19.40
C ARG A 144 -13.54 8.29 19.06
N GLY A 145 -12.90 9.03 19.98
CA GLY A 145 -12.52 10.42 19.75
C GLY A 145 -11.52 10.57 18.62
N LEU A 146 -10.53 9.67 18.56
CA LEU A 146 -9.52 9.63 17.50
C LEU A 146 -10.11 9.20 16.15
N THR A 147 -10.99 8.18 16.12
CA THR A 147 -11.73 7.79 14.92
C THR A 147 -12.61 8.93 14.40
N ALA A 148 -13.23 9.71 15.28
CA ALA A 148 -13.97 10.90 14.87
C ALA A 148 -13.05 11.98 14.24
N MET A 149 -11.77 12.09 14.65
CA MET A 149 -10.81 12.97 13.95
C MET A 149 -10.52 12.48 12.55
N ASP A 150 -10.29 11.17 12.41
CA ASP A 150 -10.02 10.56 11.11
C ASP A 150 -11.23 10.72 10.17
N GLU A 151 -12.44 10.42 10.65
CA GLU A 151 -13.68 10.60 9.89
C GLU A 151 -13.92 12.07 9.54
N CYS A 152 -13.61 13.00 10.45
CA CYS A 152 -13.71 14.44 10.20
C CYS A 152 -12.84 14.84 9.01
N LEU A 153 -11.58 14.38 8.99
CA LEU A 153 -10.62 14.66 7.92
C LEU A 153 -10.94 13.91 6.62
N ALA A 154 -11.58 12.74 6.70
CA ALA A 154 -11.90 11.93 5.54
C ALA A 154 -13.18 12.36 4.81
N THR A 155 -14.20 12.79 5.55
CA THR A 155 -15.57 12.94 5.01
C THR A 155 -16.15 14.35 5.10
N LYS A 156 -15.63 15.20 5.99
CA LYS A 156 -16.16 16.57 6.18
C LYS A 156 -15.44 17.56 5.28
N SER A 157 -15.81 18.84 5.39
CA SER A 157 -15.16 19.89 4.60
C SER A 157 -13.64 19.91 4.83
N PRO A 158 -12.82 20.12 3.78
CA PRO A 158 -11.37 20.25 3.91
C PRO A 158 -10.96 21.42 4.82
N HIS A 159 -11.85 22.40 5.02
CA HIS A 159 -11.63 23.53 5.94
C HIS A 159 -11.66 23.13 7.43
N CYS A 160 -12.06 21.90 7.78
CA CYS A 160 -11.90 21.36 9.14
C CYS A 160 -10.44 21.02 9.45
N ALA A 161 -9.65 20.64 8.44
CA ALA A 161 -8.30 20.10 8.63
C ALA A 161 -7.34 21.05 9.39
N PRO A 162 -7.31 22.37 9.12
CA PRO A 162 -6.52 23.32 9.91
C PRO A 162 -6.79 23.26 11.41
N PHE A 163 -8.07 23.22 11.81
CA PHE A 163 -8.45 23.14 13.22
C PHE A 163 -8.09 21.79 13.84
N VAL A 164 -8.34 20.68 13.15
CA VAL A 164 -7.95 19.34 13.63
C VAL A 164 -6.43 19.25 13.78
N GLY A 165 -5.66 19.81 12.85
CA GLY A 165 -4.20 19.92 12.95
C GLY A 165 -3.78 20.70 14.20
N GLN A 166 -4.44 21.83 14.49
CA GLN A 166 -4.20 22.60 15.70
C GLN A 166 -4.51 21.83 16.99
N VAL A 167 -5.55 21.01 17.01
CA VAL A 167 -5.89 20.14 18.15
C VAL A 167 -4.81 19.06 18.32
N VAL A 168 -4.49 18.34 17.25
CA VAL A 168 -3.57 17.19 17.28
C VAL A 168 -2.19 17.57 17.81
N VAL A 169 -1.61 18.70 17.39
CA VAL A 169 -0.27 19.10 17.87
C VAL A 169 -0.23 19.52 19.34
N ARG A 170 -1.40 19.78 19.95
CA ARG A 170 -1.51 20.21 21.36
C ARG A 170 -1.83 19.05 22.30
N VAL A 171 -2.20 17.88 21.79
CA VAL A 171 -2.40 16.67 22.59
C VAL A 171 -1.06 16.15 23.09
N LEU A 172 -1.00 15.76 24.37
CA LEU A 172 0.19 15.16 24.99
C LEU A 172 0.32 13.68 24.61
N TRP A 173 0.62 13.40 23.33
CA TRP A 173 0.63 12.04 22.77
C TRP A 173 1.53 11.05 23.51
N LYS A 174 2.66 11.51 24.04
CA LYS A 174 3.54 10.65 24.85
C LYS A 174 2.81 10.10 26.06
N ASP A 175 2.08 10.94 26.78
CA ASP A 175 1.35 10.53 27.98
C ASP A 175 0.12 9.69 27.63
N VAL A 176 -0.59 10.07 26.56
CA VAL A 176 -1.74 9.31 26.04
C VAL A 176 -1.34 7.87 25.71
N LEU A 177 -0.30 7.72 24.88
CA LEU A 177 0.14 6.41 24.39
C LEU A 177 0.84 5.55 25.47
N THR A 178 1.34 6.17 26.55
CA THR A 178 2.04 5.44 27.62
C THR A 178 1.12 5.05 28.77
N TYR A 179 0.18 5.92 29.14
CA TYR A 179 -0.59 5.77 30.38
C TYR A 179 -2.10 5.65 30.18
N HIS A 180 -2.63 6.03 29.03
CA HIS A 180 -4.08 6.12 28.84
C HIS A 180 -4.65 5.07 27.89
N VAL A 181 -3.85 4.60 26.93
CA VAL A 181 -4.25 3.56 25.98
C VAL A 181 -3.83 2.19 26.52
N GLU A 182 -4.79 1.26 26.64
CA GLU A 182 -4.51 -0.12 27.06
C GLU A 182 -3.62 -0.82 26.03
N SER A 183 -2.66 -1.63 26.49
CA SER A 183 -1.65 -2.26 25.63
C SER A 183 -2.23 -3.08 24.47
N GLU A 184 -3.40 -3.70 24.69
CA GLU A 184 -4.08 -4.55 23.70
C GLU A 184 -4.64 -3.75 22.52
N VAL A 185 -5.02 -2.48 22.74
CA VAL A 185 -5.62 -1.62 21.71
C VAL A 185 -4.62 -0.64 21.09
N VAL A 186 -3.40 -0.54 21.62
CA VAL A 186 -2.32 0.31 21.08
C VAL A 186 -2.12 0.14 19.56
N PRO A 187 -2.07 -1.09 19.00
CA PRO A 187 -1.89 -1.25 17.55
C PRO A 187 -2.99 -0.57 16.71
N GLN A 188 -4.26 -0.76 17.11
CA GLN A 188 -5.39 -0.13 16.41
C GLN A 188 -5.37 1.39 16.59
N TYR A 189 -5.01 1.86 17.78
CA TYR A 189 -4.90 3.27 18.10
C TYR A 189 -3.80 3.96 17.26
N LEU A 190 -2.63 3.34 17.14
CA LEU A 190 -1.54 3.82 16.30
C LEU A 190 -1.92 3.85 14.82
N SER A 191 -2.67 2.85 14.36
CA SER A 191 -3.19 2.84 12.98
C SER A 191 -4.06 4.07 12.72
N THR A 192 -5.07 4.32 13.56
CA THR A 192 -5.95 5.50 13.40
C THR A 192 -5.18 6.81 13.54
N LEU A 193 -4.24 6.89 14.49
CA LEU A 193 -3.39 8.08 14.67
C LEU A 193 -2.55 8.36 13.42
N TYR A 194 -1.95 7.33 12.84
CA TYR A 194 -1.17 7.47 11.61
C TYR A 194 -2.05 7.96 10.46
N SER A 195 -3.26 7.41 10.28
CA SER A 195 -4.23 7.90 9.28
C SER A 195 -4.53 9.41 9.44
N VAL A 196 -4.81 9.85 10.68
CA VAL A 196 -5.03 11.27 11.00
C VAL A 196 -3.82 12.13 10.61
N LEU A 197 -2.61 11.70 10.97
CA LEU A 197 -1.38 12.45 10.67
C LEU A 197 -1.11 12.53 9.16
N VAL A 198 -1.35 11.45 8.41
CA VAL A 198 -1.26 11.42 6.95
C VAL A 198 -2.22 12.42 6.32
N ARG A 199 -3.49 12.46 6.78
CA ARG A 199 -4.50 13.39 6.26
C ARG A 199 -4.18 14.84 6.60
N ILE A 200 -3.65 15.12 7.79
CA ILE A 200 -3.16 16.47 8.12
C ILE A 200 -1.97 16.83 7.22
N GLY A 201 -0.98 15.93 7.10
CA GLY A 201 0.23 16.12 6.30
C GLY A 201 0.02 16.24 4.78
N SER A 202 -1.16 15.84 4.28
CA SER A 202 -1.52 15.83 2.85
C SER A 202 -1.40 17.19 2.15
N SER A 203 -1.62 18.29 2.88
CA SER A 203 -1.52 19.64 2.35
C SER A 203 -0.93 20.60 3.38
N THR A 204 0.01 21.42 2.97
CA THR A 204 0.63 22.45 3.82
C THR A 204 -0.41 23.41 4.41
N SER A 205 -1.53 23.66 3.71
CA SER A 205 -2.63 24.50 4.22
C SER A 205 -3.23 23.99 5.52
N ASN A 206 -3.20 22.67 5.75
CA ASN A 206 -3.82 22.02 6.90
C ASN A 206 -3.00 22.22 8.19
N TYR A 207 -1.74 22.61 8.09
CA TYR A 207 -0.86 22.74 9.25
C TYR A 207 0.03 23.98 9.20
N ILE A 208 -0.20 24.92 8.29
CA ILE A 208 0.66 26.09 8.11
C ILE A 208 0.83 26.92 9.40
N LYS A 209 -0.22 27.04 10.22
CA LYS A 209 -0.22 27.75 11.51
C LYS A 209 0.55 27.01 12.61
N VAL A 210 0.79 25.70 12.44
CA VAL A 210 1.41 24.82 13.43
C VAL A 210 2.55 23.99 12.82
N ARG A 211 3.19 24.49 11.76
CA ARG A 211 4.17 23.72 10.97
C ARG A 211 5.31 23.16 11.83
N ALA A 212 5.90 23.99 12.68
CA ALA A 212 6.98 23.58 13.58
C ALA A 212 6.49 22.52 14.58
N SER A 213 5.37 22.77 15.26
CA SER A 213 4.81 21.84 16.24
C SER A 213 4.39 20.50 15.63
N LEU A 214 3.86 20.50 14.40
CA LEU A 214 3.54 19.25 13.70
C LEU A 214 4.81 18.49 13.34
N LEU A 215 5.84 19.16 12.85
CA LEU A 215 7.12 18.54 12.54
C LEU A 215 7.76 17.91 13.79
N ASP A 216 7.76 18.63 14.91
CA ASP A 216 8.29 18.13 16.17
C ASP A 216 7.48 16.92 16.69
N LEU A 217 6.15 16.97 16.56
CA LEU A 217 5.28 15.85 16.90
C LEU A 217 5.60 14.61 16.06
N VAL A 218 5.62 14.72 14.73
CA VAL A 218 5.86 13.55 13.87
C VAL A 218 7.28 13.00 14.07
N LYS A 219 8.28 13.84 14.36
CA LYS A 219 9.63 13.39 14.74
C LYS A 219 9.60 12.57 16.02
N SER A 220 9.00 13.12 17.08
CA SER A 220 8.86 12.40 18.36
C SER A 220 8.10 11.08 18.22
N LEU A 221 7.07 11.04 17.38
CA LEU A 221 6.31 9.83 17.09
C LEU A 221 7.13 8.85 16.24
N SER A 222 7.97 9.34 15.32
CA SER A 222 8.84 8.50 14.50
C SER A 222 9.88 7.74 15.32
N ASP A 223 10.29 8.26 16.48
CA ASP A 223 11.25 7.59 17.37
C ASP A 223 10.68 6.36 18.08
N ARG A 224 9.36 6.16 18.04
CA ARG A 224 8.73 4.97 18.63
C ARG A 224 9.15 3.70 17.89
N GLY A 225 9.28 2.61 18.66
CA GLY A 225 9.66 1.29 18.17
C GLY A 225 8.48 0.35 17.90
N ASP A 226 7.26 0.72 18.30
CA ASP A 226 6.08 -0.15 18.28
C ASP A 226 5.19 0.04 17.04
N TRP A 227 5.61 0.82 16.04
CA TRP A 227 4.88 0.94 14.78
C TRP A 227 4.67 -0.41 14.06
N SER A 228 5.62 -1.33 14.20
CA SER A 228 5.53 -2.67 13.61
C SER A 228 4.46 -3.57 14.26
N THR A 229 3.83 -3.17 15.36
CA THR A 229 2.77 -3.96 16.00
C THR A 229 1.40 -3.83 15.32
N ILE A 230 1.20 -2.82 14.46
CA ILE A 230 -0.06 -2.62 13.69
C ILE A 230 -0.35 -3.87 12.85
N SER A 231 -1.58 -4.36 12.80
CA SER A 231 -1.87 -5.62 12.09
C SER A 231 -1.76 -5.47 10.56
N PRO A 232 -1.48 -6.55 9.80
CA PRO A 232 -1.46 -6.50 8.33
C PRO A 232 -2.74 -5.96 7.69
N GLU A 233 -3.90 -6.26 8.27
CA GLU A 233 -5.20 -5.79 7.80
C GLU A 233 -5.30 -4.27 7.90
N SER A 234 -4.93 -3.71 9.05
CA SER A 234 -4.85 -2.26 9.23
C SER A 234 -3.81 -1.61 8.32
N VAL A 235 -2.69 -2.28 8.04
CA VAL A 235 -1.67 -1.77 7.11
C VAL A 235 -2.22 -1.64 5.67
N GLU A 236 -3.07 -2.57 5.22
CA GLU A 236 -3.72 -2.47 3.90
C GLU A 236 -4.72 -1.30 3.84
N GLU A 237 -5.47 -1.04 4.90
CA GLU A 237 -6.34 0.15 4.99
C GLU A 237 -5.53 1.46 4.98
N LEU A 238 -4.41 1.49 5.72
CA LEU A 238 -3.49 2.62 5.74
C LEU A 238 -2.84 2.85 4.38
N ALA A 239 -2.52 1.80 3.63
CA ALA A 239 -1.96 1.90 2.29
C ALA A 239 -2.87 2.69 1.34
N GLN A 240 -4.19 2.46 1.40
CA GLN A 240 -5.15 3.23 0.63
C GLN A 240 -5.12 4.71 1.05
N THR A 241 -5.04 4.98 2.35
CA THR A 241 -4.95 6.34 2.87
C THR A 241 -3.68 7.04 2.42
N VAL A 242 -2.51 6.39 2.51
CA VAL A 242 -1.21 6.93 2.03
C VAL A 242 -1.25 7.16 0.53
N ALA A 243 -1.68 6.16 -0.25
CA ALA A 243 -1.72 6.23 -1.71
C ALA A 243 -2.59 7.38 -2.23
N VAL A 244 -3.65 7.76 -1.51
CA VAL A 244 -4.56 8.85 -1.89
C VAL A 244 -4.10 10.20 -1.34
N ASN A 245 -3.67 10.27 -0.08
CA ASN A 245 -3.50 11.54 0.63
C ASN A 245 -2.08 12.10 0.55
N PHE A 246 -1.07 11.30 0.25
CA PHE A 246 0.27 11.86 0.07
C PHE A 246 0.30 12.81 -1.14
N PRO A 247 1.06 13.94 -1.06
CA PRO A 247 1.24 14.84 -2.20
C PRO A 247 1.79 14.12 -3.43
N HIS A 248 1.48 14.65 -4.62
CA HIS A 248 1.93 14.09 -5.90
C HIS A 248 3.44 14.05 -6.09
N ASN A 249 4.18 14.88 -5.35
CA ASN A 249 5.64 14.95 -5.38
C ASN A 249 6.26 14.41 -4.09
N SER A 250 5.55 13.53 -3.38
CA SER A 250 5.97 13.01 -2.07
C SER A 250 7.24 12.15 -2.14
N LEU A 251 7.59 11.58 -3.29
CA LEU A 251 8.81 10.79 -3.44
C LEU A 251 9.99 11.65 -3.89
N THR A 252 9.76 12.62 -4.78
CA THR A 252 10.82 13.47 -5.35
C THR A 252 11.12 14.74 -4.55
N ASN A 253 10.12 15.35 -3.93
CA ASN A 253 10.28 16.59 -3.17
C ASN A 253 9.30 16.63 -1.96
N PRO A 254 9.46 15.70 -0.99
CA PRO A 254 8.63 15.70 0.20
C PRO A 254 8.87 16.94 1.05
N THR A 255 7.79 17.45 1.66
CA THR A 255 7.94 18.38 2.79
C THR A 255 8.56 17.65 3.99
N ASP A 256 9.17 18.40 4.92
CA ASP A 256 9.77 17.81 6.13
C ASP A 256 8.79 16.91 6.90
N VAL A 257 7.52 17.30 6.96
CA VAL A 257 6.46 16.53 7.62
C VAL A 257 6.19 15.23 6.86
N VAL A 258 6.01 15.30 5.53
CA VAL A 258 5.75 14.12 4.70
C VAL A 258 6.93 13.15 4.72
N ALA A 259 8.17 13.65 4.71
CA ALA A 259 9.36 12.82 4.81
C ALA A 259 9.37 12.00 6.11
N VAL A 260 9.06 12.62 7.25
CA VAL A 260 8.99 11.91 8.54
C VAL A 260 7.80 10.95 8.61
N LEU A 261 6.64 11.32 8.03
CA LEU A 261 5.50 10.40 7.91
C LEU A 261 5.86 9.17 7.07
N HIS A 262 6.62 9.33 6.00
CA HIS A 262 7.12 8.24 5.17
C HIS A 262 8.08 7.32 5.94
N MET A 263 8.89 7.88 6.85
CA MET A 263 9.70 7.07 7.77
C MET A 263 8.82 6.23 8.72
N ILE A 264 7.74 6.80 9.26
CA ILE A 264 6.78 6.06 10.09
C ILE A 264 6.11 4.95 9.27
N TRP A 265 5.66 5.28 8.05
CA TRP A 265 5.07 4.31 7.11
C TRP A 265 5.98 3.09 6.92
N ARG A 266 7.24 3.36 6.65
CA ARG A 266 8.26 2.34 6.45
C ARG A 266 8.42 1.41 7.66
N LYS A 267 8.38 1.96 8.88
CA LYS A 267 8.42 1.19 10.13
C LYS A 267 7.15 0.36 10.33
N THR A 268 5.98 0.95 10.09
CA THR A 268 4.68 0.27 10.14
C THR A 268 4.65 -0.95 9.23
N CYS A 269 5.26 -0.83 8.04
CA CYS A 269 5.32 -1.90 7.07
C CYS A 269 6.47 -2.90 7.24
N CYS A 270 7.27 -2.79 8.31
CA CYS A 270 8.46 -3.64 8.51
C CYS A 270 9.46 -3.58 7.33
N PHE A 271 9.48 -2.47 6.57
CA PHE A 271 10.37 -2.31 5.41
C PHE A 271 11.72 -1.71 5.84
N ILE A 272 12.39 -2.38 6.78
CA ILE A 272 13.66 -1.93 7.35
C ILE A 272 14.73 -2.99 7.09
N VAL A 273 15.97 -2.53 6.93
CA VAL A 273 17.14 -3.40 6.83
C VAL A 273 17.31 -4.21 8.13
N ARG A 274 17.58 -5.52 8.01
CA ARG A 274 17.69 -6.49 9.14
C ARG A 274 16.40 -6.72 9.93
N GLU A 275 15.25 -6.47 9.32
CA GLU A 275 13.98 -6.92 9.90
C GLU A 275 13.94 -8.46 9.96
N PRO A 276 13.62 -9.07 11.12
CA PRO A 276 13.48 -10.52 11.25
C PRO A 276 12.42 -11.08 10.30
N PHE A 277 12.73 -12.22 9.65
CA PHE A 277 11.79 -12.84 8.73
C PHE A 277 10.55 -13.38 9.47
N THR A 278 9.38 -12.86 9.12
CA THR A 278 8.08 -13.41 9.50
C THR A 278 7.10 -13.32 8.33
N SER A 279 6.09 -14.20 8.29
CA SER A 279 5.02 -14.11 7.27
C SER A 279 4.27 -12.77 7.35
N VAL A 280 4.06 -12.26 8.56
CA VAL A 280 3.42 -10.97 8.86
C VAL A 280 4.25 -9.81 8.29
N ALA A 281 5.56 -9.79 8.53
CA ALA A 281 6.45 -8.77 7.97
C ALA A 281 6.45 -8.80 6.43
N LEU A 282 6.47 -9.99 5.83
CA LEU A 282 6.45 -10.14 4.37
C LEU A 282 5.17 -9.58 3.73
N LEU A 283 4.01 -9.83 4.35
CA LEU A 283 2.73 -9.26 3.90
C LEU A 283 2.79 -7.72 3.92
N LYS A 284 3.23 -7.14 5.04
CA LYS A 284 3.35 -5.69 5.21
C LYS A 284 4.35 -5.04 4.25
N GLN A 285 5.50 -5.68 4.01
CA GLN A 285 6.50 -5.23 3.04
C GLN A 285 5.95 -5.24 1.60
N THR A 286 5.11 -6.22 1.27
CA THR A 286 4.41 -6.28 -0.02
C THR A 286 3.46 -5.08 -0.15
N VAL A 287 2.71 -4.77 0.90
CA VAL A 287 1.81 -3.59 0.94
C VAL A 287 2.59 -2.29 0.79
N PHE A 288 3.73 -2.14 1.48
CA PHE A 288 4.61 -0.98 1.33
C PHE A 288 4.98 -0.77 -0.13
N LEU A 289 5.56 -1.79 -0.77
CA LEU A 289 6.09 -1.64 -2.12
C LEU A 289 4.98 -1.39 -3.15
N ARG A 290 3.81 -2.01 -2.99
CA ARG A 290 2.63 -1.73 -3.80
C ARG A 290 2.18 -0.26 -3.65
N THR A 291 2.23 0.27 -2.44
CA THR A 291 1.87 1.67 -2.13
C THR A 291 2.86 2.64 -2.76
N GLU A 292 4.16 2.40 -2.58
CA GLU A 292 5.23 3.21 -3.20
C GLU A 292 5.12 3.22 -4.73
N CYS A 293 4.86 2.07 -5.35
CA CYS A 293 4.63 2.00 -6.78
C CYS A 293 3.39 2.80 -7.21
N SER A 294 2.34 2.83 -6.37
CA SER A 294 1.14 3.62 -6.65
C SER A 294 1.41 5.13 -6.54
N LEU A 295 2.20 5.56 -5.56
CA LEU A 295 2.67 6.96 -5.44
C LEU A 295 3.55 7.36 -6.62
N LEU A 296 4.43 6.46 -7.06
CA LEU A 296 5.31 6.65 -8.20
C LEU A 296 4.54 6.90 -9.49
N LEU A 297 3.47 6.14 -9.73
CA LEU A 297 2.59 6.35 -10.89
C LEU A 297 1.90 7.72 -10.86
N ARG A 298 1.68 8.32 -9.68
CA ARG A 298 1.08 9.65 -9.50
C ARG A 298 2.05 10.80 -9.77
N GLU A 299 3.37 10.57 -9.75
CA GLU A 299 4.39 11.60 -10.02
C GLU A 299 4.48 11.94 -11.52
N GLY A 300 4.07 11.02 -12.40
CA GLY A 300 4.08 11.18 -13.85
C GLY A 300 5.44 10.92 -14.51
N ALA A 301 5.45 10.99 -15.85
CA ALA A 301 6.55 10.46 -16.68
C ALA A 301 7.93 11.11 -16.48
N THR A 302 8.00 12.33 -15.94
CA THR A 302 9.25 13.06 -15.73
C THR A 302 9.88 12.80 -14.37
N ALA A 303 9.07 12.75 -13.31
CA ALA A 303 9.51 12.62 -11.93
C ALA A 303 9.61 11.14 -11.47
N ALA A 304 8.79 10.26 -12.04
CA ALA A 304 8.76 8.85 -11.65
C ALA A 304 10.06 8.07 -11.95
N PRO A 305 10.80 8.25 -13.06
CA PRO A 305 12.04 7.50 -13.30
C PRO A 305 13.13 7.66 -12.20
N PRO A 306 13.52 8.86 -11.76
CA PRO A 306 14.50 9.00 -10.66
C PRO A 306 13.97 8.45 -9.32
N ALA A 307 12.67 8.62 -9.03
CA ALA A 307 12.04 8.01 -7.86
C ALA A 307 12.08 6.47 -7.94
N TYR A 308 11.85 5.90 -9.12
CA TYR A 308 11.89 4.46 -9.36
C TYR A 308 13.28 3.91 -9.12
N ASN A 309 14.31 4.58 -9.64
CA ASN A 309 15.70 4.18 -9.42
C ASN A 309 16.07 4.17 -7.92
N SER A 310 15.60 5.17 -7.17
CA SER A 310 15.79 5.25 -5.72
C SER A 310 15.08 4.10 -4.99
N LEU A 311 13.84 3.79 -5.40
CA LEU A 311 13.08 2.67 -4.85
C LEU A 311 13.75 1.33 -5.14
N ILE A 312 14.26 1.10 -6.36
CA ILE A 312 15.00 -0.13 -6.71
C ILE A 312 16.23 -0.30 -5.82
N ALA A 313 17.03 0.75 -5.65
CA ALA A 313 18.22 0.73 -4.79
C ALA A 313 17.86 0.39 -3.34
N ASP A 314 16.73 0.92 -2.85
CA ASP A 314 16.25 0.67 -1.51
C ASP A 314 15.78 -0.78 -1.31
N VAL A 315 15.00 -1.31 -2.26
CA VAL A 315 14.59 -2.73 -2.24
C VAL A 315 15.81 -3.65 -2.33
N ASN A 316 16.85 -3.27 -3.09
CA ASN A 316 18.09 -4.04 -3.17
C ASN A 316 18.81 -4.10 -1.82
N SER A 317 18.88 -2.98 -1.10
CA SER A 317 19.47 -2.90 0.23
C SER A 317 18.78 -3.85 1.21
N VAL A 318 17.45 -3.89 1.18
CA VAL A 318 16.67 -4.84 1.98
C VAL A 318 16.91 -6.27 1.54
N ALA A 319 16.87 -6.55 0.22
CA ALA A 319 17.08 -7.88 -0.33
C ALA A 319 18.46 -8.45 0.03
N GLN A 320 19.53 -7.66 -0.03
CA GLN A 320 20.89 -8.09 0.31
C GLN A 320 21.03 -8.60 1.75
N GLN A 321 20.18 -8.12 2.66
CA GLN A 321 20.23 -8.44 4.09
C GLN A 321 19.05 -9.32 4.54
N HIS A 322 18.23 -9.79 3.60
CA HIS A 322 17.04 -10.58 3.91
C HIS A 322 17.39 -12.07 4.10
N GLU A 323 16.93 -12.65 5.20
CA GLU A 323 17.24 -14.04 5.59
C GLU A 323 16.72 -15.09 4.60
N ASN A 324 15.59 -14.79 3.93
CA ASN A 324 14.93 -15.68 2.98
C ASN A 324 14.60 -14.98 1.66
N LEU A 325 15.57 -14.95 0.74
CA LEU A 325 15.42 -14.35 -0.59
C LEU A 325 14.26 -14.93 -1.40
N ARG A 326 13.92 -16.21 -1.19
CA ARG A 326 12.80 -16.86 -1.88
C ARG A 326 11.45 -16.33 -1.43
N ALA A 327 11.28 -16.08 -0.15
CA ALA A 327 10.05 -15.47 0.36
C ALA A 327 9.97 -14.00 -0.10
N PHE A 328 11.09 -13.28 -0.02
CA PHE A 328 11.19 -11.88 -0.41
C PHE A 328 10.90 -11.61 -1.89
N SER A 329 11.00 -12.62 -2.78
CA SER A 329 10.66 -12.45 -4.19
C SER A 329 9.20 -12.02 -4.41
N VAL A 330 8.29 -12.33 -3.47
CA VAL A 330 6.90 -11.85 -3.52
C VAL A 330 6.82 -10.34 -3.34
N VAL A 331 7.66 -9.77 -2.46
CA VAL A 331 7.78 -8.32 -2.28
C VAL A 331 8.40 -7.72 -3.53
N ALA A 332 9.60 -8.17 -3.91
CA ALA A 332 10.35 -7.63 -5.05
C ALA A 332 9.55 -7.66 -6.37
N ARG A 333 8.63 -8.61 -6.53
CA ARG A 333 7.71 -8.69 -7.67
C ARG A 333 6.91 -7.41 -7.91
N GLU A 334 6.53 -6.68 -6.86
CA GLU A 334 5.72 -5.46 -7.01
C GLU A 334 6.45 -4.37 -7.81
N LEU A 335 7.80 -4.37 -7.84
CA LEU A 335 8.60 -3.43 -8.66
C LEU A 335 8.34 -3.58 -10.16
N THR A 336 8.06 -4.79 -10.64
CA THR A 336 7.81 -5.02 -12.07
C THR A 336 6.33 -5.05 -12.37
N VAL A 337 5.50 -5.60 -11.47
CA VAL A 337 4.04 -5.74 -11.67
C VAL A 337 3.36 -4.40 -11.99
N LEU A 338 3.89 -3.29 -11.47
CA LEU A 338 3.37 -1.96 -11.74
C LEU A 338 3.31 -1.62 -13.24
N TRP A 339 4.19 -2.19 -14.09
CA TRP A 339 4.25 -1.86 -15.52
C TRP A 339 2.94 -2.21 -16.24
N SER A 340 2.29 -3.30 -15.85
CA SER A 340 0.99 -3.71 -16.41
C SER A 340 -0.14 -2.72 -16.12
N ARG A 341 0.06 -1.81 -15.15
CA ARG A 341 -0.89 -0.77 -14.77
C ARG A 341 -0.69 0.54 -15.56
N ILE A 342 0.34 0.61 -16.40
CA ILE A 342 0.66 1.81 -17.18
C ILE A 342 0.04 1.69 -18.57
N SER A 343 -0.88 2.60 -18.89
CA SER A 343 -1.49 2.71 -20.22
C SER A 343 -0.65 3.52 -21.20
N ASP A 344 0.16 4.47 -20.73
CA ASP A 344 1.06 5.26 -21.57
C ASP A 344 2.34 4.46 -21.89
N THR A 345 2.47 4.06 -23.14
CA THR A 345 3.59 3.24 -23.62
C THR A 345 4.94 3.92 -23.42
N LYS A 346 5.05 5.23 -23.64
CA LYS A 346 6.30 5.98 -23.47
C LYS A 346 6.69 6.08 -22.01
N PHE A 347 5.71 6.29 -21.14
CA PHE A 347 5.96 6.29 -19.71
C PHE A 347 6.43 4.90 -19.24
N GLY A 348 5.76 3.83 -19.66
CA GLY A 348 6.19 2.46 -19.36
C GLY A 348 7.62 2.17 -19.84
N GLU A 349 7.95 2.57 -21.07
CA GLU A 349 9.31 2.44 -21.62
C GLU A 349 10.37 3.19 -20.80
N SER A 350 10.04 4.36 -20.24
CA SER A 350 10.98 5.12 -19.40
C SER A 350 11.34 4.39 -18.09
N LEU A 351 10.36 3.74 -17.45
CA LEU A 351 10.59 2.95 -16.23
C LEU A 351 11.36 1.67 -16.55
N VAL A 352 11.02 1.02 -17.66
CA VAL A 352 11.77 -0.15 -18.14
C VAL A 352 13.22 0.22 -18.48
N THR A 353 13.46 1.38 -19.08
CA THR A 353 14.81 1.88 -19.37
C THR A 353 15.60 2.11 -18.07
N THR A 354 14.94 2.65 -17.05
CA THR A 354 15.51 2.84 -15.71
C THR A 354 15.87 1.50 -15.07
N TRP A 355 14.97 0.52 -15.15
CA TRP A 355 15.23 -0.85 -14.67
C TRP A 355 16.43 -1.48 -15.38
N ASN A 356 16.49 -1.38 -16.71
CA ASN A 356 17.62 -1.90 -17.49
C ASN A 356 18.94 -1.20 -17.13
N ALA A 357 18.94 0.11 -16.92
CA ALA A 357 20.13 0.83 -16.47
C ALA A 357 20.60 0.35 -15.09
N TYR A 358 19.66 0.04 -14.19
CA TYR A 358 20.00 -0.56 -12.90
C TYR A 358 20.59 -1.97 -13.06
N LEU A 359 20.01 -2.82 -13.92
CA LEU A 359 20.55 -4.15 -14.23
C LEU A 359 21.98 -4.06 -14.79
N ASP A 360 22.20 -3.15 -15.75
CA ASP A 360 23.49 -2.89 -16.38
C ASP A 360 24.56 -2.51 -15.34
N ALA A 361 24.18 -1.76 -14.30
CA ALA A 361 25.08 -1.37 -13.21
C ALA A 361 25.22 -2.40 -12.08
N ASN A 362 24.27 -3.32 -11.90
CA ASN A 362 24.16 -4.17 -10.69
C ASN A 362 23.87 -5.65 -11.02
N TYR A 363 24.60 -6.24 -11.97
CA TYR A 363 24.38 -7.62 -12.44
C TYR A 363 24.51 -8.71 -11.36
N GLU A 364 25.18 -8.43 -10.23
CA GLU A 364 25.32 -9.36 -9.10
C GLU A 364 24.20 -9.24 -8.06
N SER A 365 23.30 -8.26 -8.20
CA SER A 365 22.25 -8.00 -7.22
C SER A 365 21.28 -9.19 -7.11
N PRO A 366 20.87 -9.58 -5.88
CA PRO A 366 19.85 -10.62 -5.68
C PRO A 366 18.50 -10.27 -6.32
N LEU A 367 18.22 -8.98 -6.58
CA LEU A 367 17.01 -8.55 -7.29
C LEU A 367 16.97 -9.02 -8.74
N VAL A 368 18.12 -9.08 -9.43
CA VAL A 368 18.20 -9.54 -10.82
C VAL A 368 17.63 -10.96 -10.93
N LEU A 369 18.04 -11.84 -10.02
CA LEU A 369 17.59 -13.23 -9.97
C LEU A 369 16.10 -13.35 -9.61
N MET A 370 15.58 -12.50 -8.71
CA MET A 370 14.17 -12.52 -8.35
C MET A 370 13.26 -11.99 -9.47
N SER A 371 13.71 -10.97 -10.21
CA SER A 371 12.93 -10.31 -11.24
C SER A 371 12.63 -11.19 -12.46
N LEU A 372 13.47 -12.17 -12.77
CA LEU A 372 13.25 -13.10 -13.89
C LEU A 372 11.87 -13.77 -13.87
N ASN A 373 11.42 -14.12 -12.67
CA ASN A 373 10.14 -14.81 -12.48
C ASN A 373 8.93 -13.88 -12.66
N THR A 374 9.14 -12.57 -12.71
CA THR A 374 8.06 -11.57 -12.64
C THR A 374 7.98 -10.73 -13.92
N LEU A 375 9.10 -10.56 -14.64
CA LEU A 375 9.20 -9.73 -15.85
C LEU A 375 8.19 -10.10 -16.95
N ILE A 376 8.04 -11.39 -17.28
CA ILE A 376 7.18 -11.85 -18.39
C ILE A 376 5.72 -11.48 -18.14
N GLY A 377 5.22 -11.69 -16.91
CA GLY A 377 3.83 -11.41 -16.56
C GLY A 377 3.55 -9.96 -16.18
N SER A 378 4.58 -9.10 -16.17
CA SER A 378 4.47 -7.71 -15.71
C SER A 378 4.26 -6.71 -16.84
N LEU A 379 4.51 -7.10 -18.10
CA LEU A 379 4.42 -6.22 -19.26
C LEU A 379 3.11 -6.43 -20.02
N ASN A 380 2.57 -5.36 -20.60
CA ASN A 380 1.33 -5.46 -21.36
C ASN A 380 1.54 -6.14 -22.72
N VAL A 381 0.45 -6.66 -23.30
CA VAL A 381 0.46 -7.37 -24.59
C VAL A 381 0.95 -6.47 -25.74
N ASP A 382 0.75 -5.16 -25.65
CA ASP A 382 1.24 -4.16 -26.59
C ASP A 382 2.73 -3.82 -26.41
N GLN A 383 3.37 -4.27 -25.32
CA GLN A 383 4.79 -4.03 -25.00
C GLN A 383 5.69 -5.24 -25.27
N VAL A 384 5.26 -6.19 -26.10
CA VAL A 384 5.99 -7.45 -26.37
C VAL A 384 7.43 -7.23 -26.84
N VAL A 385 7.70 -6.22 -27.68
CA VAL A 385 9.07 -5.90 -28.14
C VAL A 385 9.95 -5.45 -26.96
N THR A 386 9.40 -4.63 -26.07
CA THR A 386 10.07 -4.16 -24.86
C THR A 386 10.31 -5.33 -23.90
N ALA A 387 9.35 -6.24 -23.77
CA ALA A 387 9.49 -7.46 -22.98
C ALA A 387 10.64 -8.34 -23.44
N LEU A 388 10.74 -8.59 -24.75
CA LEU A 388 11.82 -9.37 -25.33
C LEU A 388 13.19 -8.72 -25.07
N LYS A 389 13.30 -7.40 -25.21
CA LYS A 389 14.56 -6.67 -24.93
C LYS A 389 14.99 -6.75 -23.46
N VAL A 390 14.04 -6.62 -22.53
CA VAL A 390 14.32 -6.73 -21.10
C VAL A 390 14.75 -8.15 -20.74
N LEU A 391 14.09 -9.16 -21.29
CA LEU A 391 14.45 -10.57 -21.08
C LEU A 391 15.84 -10.88 -21.64
N GLU A 392 16.14 -10.45 -22.86
CA GLU A 392 17.44 -10.64 -23.51
C GLU A 392 18.56 -9.98 -22.69
N LYS A 393 18.36 -8.73 -22.25
CA LYS A 393 19.31 -8.05 -21.37
C LYS A 393 19.50 -8.77 -20.04
N THR A 394 18.41 -9.11 -19.35
CA THR A 394 18.48 -9.78 -18.04
C THR A 394 19.19 -11.13 -18.16
N TYR A 395 18.93 -11.88 -19.24
CA TYR A 395 19.61 -13.14 -19.55
C TYR A 395 21.12 -12.96 -19.80
N ALA A 396 21.51 -11.99 -20.61
CA ALA A 396 22.92 -11.69 -20.89
C ALA A 396 23.69 -11.43 -19.58
N HIS A 397 23.07 -10.75 -18.62
CA HIS A 397 23.67 -10.43 -17.33
C HIS A 397 23.87 -11.68 -16.46
N ILE A 398 22.90 -12.60 -16.46
CA ILE A 398 23.00 -13.87 -15.74
C ILE A 398 24.03 -14.78 -16.37
N SER A 399 24.09 -14.83 -17.71
CA SER A 399 25.10 -15.59 -18.45
C SER A 399 26.51 -15.08 -18.14
N ASN A 400 26.69 -13.75 -18.08
CA ASN A 400 27.95 -13.13 -17.69
C ASN A 400 28.29 -13.39 -16.20
N ALA A 401 27.32 -13.31 -15.30
CA ALA A 401 27.50 -13.67 -13.89
C ALA A 401 27.83 -15.17 -13.72
N ALA A 402 27.27 -16.05 -14.55
CA ALA A 402 27.58 -17.47 -14.55
C ALA A 402 28.99 -17.76 -15.09
N LYS A 403 29.43 -17.02 -16.12
CA LYS A 403 30.80 -17.09 -16.66
C LYS A 403 31.84 -16.59 -15.66
N GLY A 404 31.55 -15.50 -14.93
CA GLY A 404 32.42 -14.98 -13.87
C GLY A 404 32.52 -15.87 -12.63
N ARG A 405 31.48 -16.68 -12.33
CA ARG A 405 31.44 -17.60 -11.17
C ARG A 405 32.19 -18.92 -11.35
N PHE A 406 32.76 -19.19 -12.53
CA PHE A 406 33.73 -20.29 -12.69
C PHE A 406 35.14 -19.89 -12.20
N GLU A 407 35.35 -18.63 -11.85
CA GLU A 407 36.56 -18.13 -11.22
C GLU A 407 36.20 -17.54 -9.83
N PHE A 408 36.85 -18.03 -8.77
CA PHE A 408 36.75 -17.63 -7.35
C PHE A 408 35.77 -18.32 -6.39
N HIS A 409 36.30 -18.54 -5.19
CA HIS A 409 35.98 -19.59 -4.23
C HIS A 409 35.33 -19.03 -2.94
N ASN A 410 34.36 -19.78 -2.39
CA ASN A 410 34.03 -19.98 -0.97
C ASN A 410 33.73 -18.78 -0.02
N LYS A 411 32.45 -18.61 0.36
CA LYS A 411 31.94 -18.80 1.76
C LYS A 411 30.48 -18.35 2.00
N SER A 412 29.85 -17.55 1.11
CA SER A 412 28.42 -17.15 1.26
C SER A 412 27.41 -18.03 0.49
N TYR A 413 27.88 -19.13 -0.11
CA TYR A 413 27.22 -19.80 -1.25
C TYR A 413 26.13 -20.83 -0.92
N LYS A 414 25.85 -21.15 0.35
CA LYS A 414 24.87 -22.20 0.68
C LYS A 414 23.41 -21.79 0.44
N GLN A 415 23.05 -20.51 0.58
CA GLN A 415 21.68 -20.04 0.36
C GLN A 415 21.37 -19.74 -1.11
N GLN A 416 22.32 -19.18 -1.88
CA GLN A 416 22.12 -18.86 -3.31
C GLN A 416 22.17 -20.09 -4.23
N LYS A 417 22.99 -21.11 -3.92
CA LYS A 417 23.09 -22.34 -4.73
C LYS A 417 21.83 -23.20 -4.62
N ASN A 418 21.19 -23.23 -3.44
CA ASN A 418 19.92 -23.92 -3.25
C ASN A 418 18.74 -23.20 -3.93
N PHE A 419 18.78 -21.86 -4.04
CA PHE A 419 17.77 -21.09 -4.76
C PHE A 419 17.79 -21.41 -6.26
N ALA A 420 18.96 -21.36 -6.91
CA ALA A 420 19.11 -21.59 -8.35
C ALA A 420 18.66 -22.99 -8.81
N PHE A 421 18.91 -24.03 -8.01
CA PHE A 421 18.58 -25.42 -8.37
C PHE A 421 17.16 -25.87 -7.98
N THR A 422 16.43 -25.10 -7.16
CA THR A 422 15.06 -25.47 -6.73
C THR A 422 13.95 -24.55 -7.23
N THR A 423 14.25 -23.35 -7.72
CA THR A 423 13.25 -22.44 -8.31
C THR A 423 13.19 -22.45 -9.82
N VAL A 424 14.29 -22.80 -10.49
CA VAL A 424 14.29 -22.98 -11.94
C VAL A 424 13.90 -24.43 -12.21
N SER A 425 12.62 -24.66 -12.50
CA SER A 425 12.22 -25.96 -13.04
C SER A 425 13.10 -26.25 -14.28
N PHE A 426 13.53 -27.49 -14.48
CA PHE A 426 14.31 -27.88 -15.66
C PHE A 426 13.73 -27.32 -16.99
N PRO A 427 12.40 -27.19 -17.17
CA PRO A 427 11.78 -26.43 -18.27
C PRO A 427 12.17 -24.95 -18.36
N THR A 428 12.25 -24.22 -17.24
CA THR A 428 12.67 -22.81 -17.16
C THR A 428 14.15 -22.65 -17.51
N LEU A 429 14.98 -23.64 -17.13
CA LEU A 429 16.41 -23.69 -17.45
C LEU A 429 16.62 -23.96 -18.94
N LEU A 430 15.77 -24.81 -19.56
CA LEU A 430 15.70 -25.00 -21.01
C LEU A 430 15.17 -23.76 -21.74
N HIS A 431 14.15 -23.09 -21.19
CA HIS A 431 13.60 -21.85 -21.74
C HIS A 431 14.66 -20.74 -21.84
N LEU A 432 15.58 -20.71 -20.88
CA LEU A 432 16.73 -19.80 -20.83
C LEU A 432 17.86 -20.22 -21.79
N LEU A 433 18.01 -21.51 -22.11
CA LEU A 433 19.03 -22.00 -23.04
C LEU A 433 18.64 -21.82 -24.52
N PHE A 434 17.35 -21.85 -24.86
CA PHE A 434 16.86 -21.82 -26.24
C PHE A 434 16.22 -20.48 -26.68
N ALA A 435 16.08 -19.51 -25.78
CA ALA A 435 15.60 -18.17 -26.08
C ALA A 435 16.38 -17.32 -27.11
N PRO A 436 17.66 -17.57 -27.50
CA PRO A 436 18.36 -16.62 -28.36
C PRO A 436 17.95 -16.66 -29.84
N TYR A 437 17.11 -17.61 -30.28
CA TYR A 437 16.99 -17.90 -31.72
C TYR A 437 15.55 -17.80 -32.23
N SER A 438 15.10 -16.57 -32.48
CA SER A 438 13.92 -16.16 -33.24
C SER A 438 12.52 -16.20 -32.56
N PRO A 439 11.64 -15.22 -32.87
CA PRO A 439 10.26 -15.18 -32.38
C PRO A 439 9.38 -16.35 -32.87
N LEU A 440 9.76 -17.06 -33.94
CA LEU A 440 9.10 -18.32 -34.34
C LEU A 440 9.37 -19.43 -33.32
N LEU A 441 10.58 -19.49 -32.76
CA LEU A 441 11.02 -20.54 -31.84
C LEU A 441 10.38 -20.36 -30.47
N LEU A 442 10.20 -19.12 -30.00
CA LEU A 442 9.43 -18.80 -28.79
C LEU A 442 7.94 -19.15 -28.97
N ARG A 443 7.34 -18.84 -30.12
CA ARG A 443 5.94 -19.20 -30.41
C ARG A 443 5.75 -20.71 -30.48
N MET A 444 6.70 -21.44 -31.07
CA MET A 444 6.70 -22.90 -31.08
C MET A 444 6.99 -23.51 -29.71
N PHE A 445 7.86 -22.92 -28.89
CA PHE A 445 8.12 -23.35 -27.52
C PHE A 445 6.90 -23.13 -26.64
N THR A 446 6.21 -21.99 -26.76
CA THR A 446 4.96 -21.73 -26.05
C THR A 446 3.87 -22.71 -26.49
N ILE A 447 3.75 -23.01 -27.79
CA ILE A 447 2.82 -24.04 -28.29
C ILE A 447 3.22 -25.43 -27.79
N ALA A 448 4.51 -25.77 -27.76
CA ALA A 448 5.03 -27.06 -27.30
C ALA A 448 4.97 -27.22 -25.77
N LEU A 449 5.17 -26.16 -24.98
CA LEU A 449 4.97 -26.12 -23.53
C LEU A 449 3.49 -26.13 -23.18
N GLN A 450 2.64 -25.43 -23.96
CA GLN A 450 1.19 -25.49 -23.79
C GLN A 450 0.69 -26.91 -24.08
N LEU A 451 1.13 -27.51 -25.19
CA LEU A 451 0.89 -28.92 -25.52
C LEU A 451 1.46 -29.85 -24.43
N ALA A 452 2.67 -29.64 -23.93
CA ALA A 452 3.25 -30.44 -22.86
C ALA A 452 2.50 -30.28 -21.52
N CYS A 453 2.09 -29.07 -21.14
CA CYS A 453 1.29 -28.82 -19.95
C CYS A 453 -0.11 -29.46 -20.06
N ASP A 454 -0.71 -29.45 -21.25
CA ASP A 454 -1.98 -30.12 -21.55
C ASP A 454 -1.84 -31.66 -21.62
N ILE A 455 -0.63 -32.17 -21.94
CA ILE A 455 -0.29 -33.61 -21.98
C ILE A 455 0.09 -34.16 -20.60
N TYR A 456 0.75 -33.37 -19.74
CA TYR A 456 1.43 -33.84 -18.54
C TYR A 456 0.82 -33.35 -17.22
N ASN A 457 -0.35 -32.70 -17.22
CA ASN A 457 -1.14 -32.48 -16.00
C ASN A 457 -1.94 -33.74 -15.62
N PRO A 458 -1.53 -34.54 -14.60
CA PRO A 458 -2.22 -35.78 -14.24
C PRO A 458 -3.30 -35.55 -13.17
N ARG A 459 -3.65 -34.30 -12.84
CA ARG A 459 -4.56 -34.01 -11.70
C ARG A 459 -5.67 -33.05 -12.07
N ALA A 460 -6.57 -33.50 -12.93
CA ALA A 460 -7.94 -33.02 -12.97
C ALA A 460 -8.84 -34.10 -13.59
N VAL A 461 -9.08 -35.18 -12.84
CA VAL A 461 -10.33 -35.96 -12.72
C VAL A 461 -9.98 -37.28 -12.01
N SER A 462 -10.68 -37.53 -10.90
CA SER A 462 -10.66 -38.71 -10.02
C SER A 462 -9.53 -38.83 -8.98
N HIS A 463 -9.83 -38.33 -7.77
CA HIS A 463 -9.40 -38.97 -6.53
C HIS A 463 -10.34 -40.16 -6.21
N THR A 464 -9.86 -41.07 -5.35
CA THR A 464 -10.49 -42.29 -4.80
C THR A 464 -10.36 -43.49 -5.75
N THR A 465 -9.71 -44.60 -5.40
CA THR A 465 -9.74 -45.39 -4.17
C THR A 465 -8.44 -46.19 -3.95
N ASN A 466 -8.25 -46.67 -2.72
CA ASN A 466 -7.29 -47.70 -2.32
C ASN A 466 -7.32 -48.91 -3.26
N ASP A 467 -6.18 -49.24 -3.87
CA ASP A 467 -5.55 -50.57 -3.76
C ASP A 467 -4.29 -50.64 -4.64
N GLY A 468 -3.25 -51.26 -4.10
CA GLY A 468 -1.96 -51.43 -4.77
C GLY A 468 -2.06 -52.37 -5.98
N ARG A 469 -2.31 -51.81 -7.17
CA ARG A 469 -1.96 -52.44 -8.46
C ARG A 469 -1.63 -51.36 -9.48
N LYS A 470 -0.42 -51.41 -10.03
CA LYS A 470 0.00 -50.64 -11.20
C LYS A 470 -0.84 -51.08 -12.40
N SER A 471 -1.87 -50.33 -12.77
CA SER A 471 -2.51 -50.44 -14.09
C SER A 471 -2.20 -49.19 -14.90
N LEU A 472 -1.57 -49.39 -16.06
CA LEU A 472 -1.35 -48.38 -17.09
C LEU A 472 -2.70 -47.98 -17.70
N PRO A 473 -2.85 -46.76 -18.26
CA PRO A 473 -4.10 -46.29 -18.81
C PRO A 473 -4.40 -46.90 -20.19
N ARG A 474 -4.79 -48.19 -20.19
CA ARG A 474 -5.83 -48.86 -21.01
C ARG A 474 -5.84 -50.35 -20.66
N ALA A 475 -7.01 -50.93 -20.37
CA ALA A 475 -7.15 -52.36 -20.05
C ALA A 475 -8.13 -53.13 -20.96
N THR A 476 -8.77 -52.50 -21.95
CA THR A 476 -9.76 -53.20 -22.83
C THR A 476 -9.93 -52.57 -24.20
N GLU A 477 -10.27 -53.43 -25.17
CA GLU A 477 -10.51 -53.11 -26.58
C GLU A 477 -11.87 -52.38 -26.74
N GLY A 478 -11.84 -51.19 -27.37
CA GLY A 478 -13.03 -50.33 -27.59
C GLY A 478 -13.08 -49.03 -26.76
N ALA A 479 -12.17 -48.79 -25.82
CA ALA A 479 -12.15 -47.55 -25.03
C ALA A 479 -11.51 -46.37 -25.79
N ALA A 480 -12.21 -45.24 -25.87
CA ALA A 480 -11.76 -44.03 -26.56
C ALA A 480 -10.95 -43.09 -25.63
N VAL A 481 -9.63 -43.24 -25.56
CA VAL A 481 -8.74 -42.18 -25.04
C VAL A 481 -7.37 -42.27 -25.71
N LEU A 482 -7.15 -41.48 -26.77
CA LEU A 482 -5.85 -41.12 -27.41
C LEU A 482 -6.09 -40.24 -28.66
N ASN A 483 -7.32 -40.20 -29.19
CA ASN A 483 -7.66 -39.45 -30.40
C ASN A 483 -7.70 -37.92 -30.25
N SER A 484 -7.92 -37.37 -29.04
CA SER A 484 -7.94 -35.90 -28.85
C SER A 484 -6.56 -35.26 -28.99
N ARG A 485 -5.49 -35.99 -28.66
CA ARG A 485 -4.10 -35.48 -28.61
C ARG A 485 -3.49 -35.33 -30.01
N ILE A 486 -3.74 -36.32 -30.87
CA ILE A 486 -3.33 -36.29 -32.28
C ILE A 486 -4.19 -35.29 -33.07
N ASN A 487 -5.47 -35.15 -32.71
CA ASN A 487 -6.35 -34.17 -33.36
C ASN A 487 -5.98 -32.73 -33.01
N ALA A 488 -5.58 -32.43 -31.77
CA ALA A 488 -5.08 -31.10 -31.40
C ALA A 488 -3.78 -30.75 -32.15
N LEU A 489 -2.84 -31.71 -32.27
CA LEU A 489 -1.64 -31.52 -33.08
C LEU A 489 -1.99 -31.30 -34.57
N LYS A 490 -2.96 -32.04 -35.10
CA LYS A 490 -3.46 -31.89 -36.49
C LYS A 490 -4.19 -30.56 -36.72
N GLU A 491 -4.97 -30.06 -35.76
CA GLU A 491 -5.65 -28.75 -35.85
C GLU A 491 -4.65 -27.59 -35.83
N VAL A 492 -3.66 -27.66 -34.94
CA VAL A 492 -2.56 -26.68 -34.88
C VAL A 492 -1.72 -26.73 -36.16
N ALA A 493 -1.44 -27.93 -36.68
CA ALA A 493 -0.72 -28.11 -37.95
C ALA A 493 -1.53 -27.66 -39.18
N ALA A 494 -2.86 -27.77 -39.15
CA ALA A 494 -3.75 -27.34 -40.23
C ALA A 494 -3.96 -25.81 -40.27
N THR A 495 -3.53 -25.08 -39.24
CA THR A 495 -3.64 -23.62 -39.20
C THR A 495 -2.68 -22.98 -40.21
N LYS A 496 -3.20 -22.12 -41.10
CA LYS A 496 -2.45 -21.54 -42.23
C LYS A 496 -1.17 -20.78 -41.81
N THR A 497 -1.16 -20.18 -40.62
CA THR A 497 0.02 -19.48 -40.05
C THR A 497 1.15 -20.43 -39.63
N ASN A 498 0.88 -21.74 -39.57
CA ASN A 498 1.79 -22.76 -39.05
C ASN A 498 2.33 -23.70 -40.14
N GLN A 499 1.99 -23.46 -41.43
CA GLN A 499 2.44 -24.31 -42.55
C GLN A 499 3.97 -24.40 -42.67
N GLN A 500 4.69 -23.34 -42.30
CA GLN A 500 6.17 -23.31 -42.25
C GLN A 500 6.78 -24.29 -41.23
N PHE A 501 5.98 -24.89 -40.35
CA PHE A 501 6.42 -25.86 -39.34
C PHE A 501 6.03 -27.31 -39.65
N ALA A 502 5.51 -27.59 -40.85
CA ALA A 502 5.02 -28.92 -41.23
C ALA A 502 6.06 -30.04 -41.02
N ALA A 503 7.34 -29.77 -41.31
CA ALA A 503 8.43 -30.72 -41.09
C ALA A 503 8.61 -31.08 -39.61
N ALA A 504 8.54 -30.08 -38.71
CA ALA A 504 8.61 -30.32 -37.26
C ALA A 504 7.39 -31.05 -36.72
N PHE A 505 6.18 -30.77 -37.22
CA PHE A 505 4.98 -31.49 -36.82
C PHE A 505 5.02 -32.97 -37.23
N ASN A 506 5.57 -33.27 -38.41
CA ASN A 506 5.76 -34.65 -38.86
C ASN A 506 6.75 -35.41 -37.97
N ILE A 507 7.82 -34.76 -37.51
CA ILE A 507 8.79 -35.34 -36.57
C ILE A 507 8.24 -35.46 -35.15
N ALA A 508 7.38 -34.53 -34.74
CA ALA A 508 6.73 -34.61 -33.45
C ALA A 508 5.73 -35.76 -33.40
N THR A 509 4.99 -36.02 -34.49
CA THR A 509 3.86 -36.97 -34.54
C THR A 509 4.17 -38.35 -33.92
N PRO A 510 5.30 -39.04 -34.20
CA PRO A 510 5.66 -40.30 -33.55
C PRO A 510 5.71 -40.25 -32.02
N PHE A 511 6.17 -39.15 -31.42
CA PHE A 511 6.21 -38.97 -29.96
C PHE A 511 4.81 -38.87 -29.34
N PHE A 512 3.79 -38.53 -30.14
CA PHE A 512 2.39 -38.43 -29.72
C PHE A 512 1.58 -39.70 -30.04
N VAL A 513 2.06 -40.53 -30.98
CA VAL A 513 1.44 -41.80 -31.37
C VAL A 513 2.00 -42.97 -30.56
N GLN A 514 3.29 -42.95 -30.22
CA GLN A 514 4.01 -44.03 -29.51
C GLN A 514 4.28 -43.66 -28.04
N VAL A 515 3.22 -43.32 -27.30
CA VAL A 515 3.29 -42.82 -25.92
C VAL A 515 3.92 -43.84 -24.94
N ASP A 516 3.89 -45.13 -25.27
CA ASP A 516 4.51 -46.19 -24.45
C ASP A 516 6.05 -46.26 -24.60
N LEU A 517 6.60 -45.69 -25.68
CA LEU A 517 8.04 -45.63 -25.97
C LEU A 517 8.66 -44.29 -25.57
N HIS A 518 7.86 -43.21 -25.55
CA HIS A 518 8.32 -41.86 -25.30
C HIS A 518 7.69 -41.28 -24.03
N HIS A 519 8.51 -41.01 -23.02
CA HIS A 519 8.10 -40.40 -21.76
C HIS A 519 8.60 -38.96 -21.64
N ILE A 520 8.34 -38.28 -20.52
CA ILE A 520 8.78 -36.88 -20.29
C ILE A 520 10.30 -36.69 -20.44
N GLY A 521 11.09 -37.75 -20.26
CA GLY A 521 12.54 -37.76 -20.48
C GLY A 521 12.96 -37.78 -21.95
N SER A 522 12.02 -38.04 -22.87
CA SER A 522 12.21 -37.95 -24.32
C SER A 522 11.95 -36.54 -24.86
N ALA A 523 11.46 -35.61 -24.03
CA ALA A 523 11.20 -34.23 -24.42
C ALA A 523 12.45 -33.49 -24.97
N PRO A 524 13.67 -33.66 -24.43
CA PRO A 524 14.88 -33.08 -25.02
C PRO A 524 15.16 -33.63 -26.43
N SER A 525 14.94 -34.93 -26.65
CA SER A 525 15.12 -35.57 -27.97
C SER A 525 14.10 -35.08 -28.99
N LEU A 526 12.84 -34.90 -28.58
CA LEU A 526 11.78 -34.34 -29.42
C LEU A 526 12.12 -32.91 -29.85
N LEU A 527 12.51 -32.06 -28.90
CA LEU A 527 12.91 -30.67 -29.17
C LEU A 527 14.12 -30.59 -30.11
N LEU A 528 15.10 -31.48 -29.94
CA LEU A 528 16.29 -31.55 -30.79
C LEU A 528 15.96 -31.99 -32.22
N GLN A 529 15.09 -32.97 -32.40
CA GLN A 529 14.72 -33.45 -33.73
C GLN A 529 13.82 -32.45 -34.46
N CYS A 530 12.87 -31.81 -33.77
CA CYS A 530 12.04 -30.76 -34.34
C CYS A 530 12.88 -29.52 -34.74
N SER A 531 13.90 -29.16 -33.95
CA SER A 531 14.77 -28.03 -34.28
C SER A 531 15.68 -28.31 -35.48
N ARG A 532 16.25 -29.53 -35.59
CA ARG A 532 17.06 -29.94 -36.76
C ARG A 532 16.29 -29.83 -38.08
N ALA A 533 15.03 -30.24 -38.09
CA ALA A 533 14.21 -30.21 -39.31
C ALA A 533 13.67 -28.83 -39.71
N LEU A 534 13.78 -27.84 -38.84
CA LEU A 534 13.34 -26.48 -39.14
C LEU A 534 14.47 -25.58 -39.64
N TYR A 535 15.73 -25.90 -39.33
CA TYR A 535 16.82 -24.94 -39.49
C TYR A 535 18.07 -25.45 -40.23
N GLU A 536 18.12 -26.70 -40.72
CA GLU A 536 19.15 -27.32 -41.60
C GLU A 536 20.66 -27.04 -41.31
N GLU A 537 21.05 -26.34 -40.24
CA GLU A 537 22.42 -25.85 -40.04
C GLU A 537 23.24 -26.58 -38.96
N ASN A 538 24.54 -26.67 -39.25
CA ASN A 538 25.66 -27.21 -38.45
C ASN A 538 25.87 -26.55 -37.06
N PHE A 539 25.03 -25.60 -36.65
CA PHE A 539 25.14 -24.91 -35.36
C PHE A 539 24.73 -25.82 -34.18
N LEU A 540 23.77 -26.73 -34.39
CA LEU A 540 23.28 -27.66 -33.35
C LEU A 540 24.31 -28.73 -32.96
N SER A 541 25.32 -29.01 -33.81
CA SER A 541 26.41 -29.94 -33.50
C SER A 541 27.44 -29.40 -32.49
N ASP A 542 27.55 -28.07 -32.33
CA ASP A 542 28.42 -27.49 -31.31
C ASP A 542 27.76 -27.43 -29.93
N VAL A 543 26.43 -27.35 -29.90
CA VAL A 543 25.62 -27.51 -28.66
C VAL A 543 25.67 -28.95 -28.15
N GLU A 544 25.74 -29.93 -29.04
CA GLU A 544 25.86 -31.38 -28.71
C GLU A 544 27.15 -31.71 -27.93
N LYS A 545 28.25 -30.99 -28.20
CA LYS A 545 29.52 -31.11 -27.46
C LYS A 545 29.50 -30.47 -26.07
N SER A 546 28.50 -29.65 -25.79
CA SER A 546 28.39 -28.87 -24.54
C SER A 546 27.46 -29.52 -23.51
N ILE A 547 26.66 -30.50 -23.94
CA ILE A 547 25.58 -31.13 -23.16
C ILE A 547 25.93 -32.59 -22.78
N ILE A 548 26.93 -33.20 -23.44
CA ILE A 548 27.61 -34.44 -22.99
C ILE A 548 28.83 -34.02 -22.15
#